data_AF-A0A8J2NUJ1-F1
#
_entry.id   AF-A0A8J2NUJ1-F1
#
_cell.length_a   1.000
_cell.length_b   1.000
_cell.length_c   1.000
_cell.angle_alpha   90.00
_cell.angle_beta   90.00
_cell.angle_gamma   90.00
#
_symmetry.space_group_name_H-M   'P 1'
#
loop_
_entity.id
_entity.type
_entity.pdbx_description
1 polymer ?
#
loop_
_entity_poly.entity_id
_entity_poly.type
_entity_poly.pdbx_seq_one_letter_code
_entity_poly.pdbx_strand_id
1 'polypeptide(L)' 'MNGKIERDIRTIKDNARTMLLASQLPEYLWAEAVATAIYVKNRLLDSIHSDITPFQAIFGKKPHL' A
#
# COMPACT_ATOMS: atom_id res chain seq x y z
N MET A 1 3.53 -4.73 -20.68
CA MET A 1 2.66 -3.85 -19.85
C MET A 1 2.28 -4.46 -18.49
N ASN A 2 2.21 -5.80 -18.34
CA ASN A 2 1.77 -6.45 -17.10
C ASN A 2 2.79 -6.50 -15.95
N GLY A 3 4.09 -6.47 -16.25
CA GLY A 3 5.13 -6.63 -15.22
C GLY A 3 5.13 -5.56 -14.12
N LYS A 4 4.63 -4.34 -14.39
CA LYS A 4 4.49 -3.31 -13.34
C LYS A 4 3.36 -3.67 -12.38
N ILE A 5 2.19 -4.03 -12.92
CA ILE A 5 1.02 -4.44 -12.15
C ILE A 5 1.34 -5.68 -11.30
N GLU A 6 2.02 -6.66 -11.87
CA GLU A 6 2.44 -7.87 -11.14
C GLU A 6 3.37 -7.57 -9.96
N ARG A 7 4.30 -6.62 -10.12
CA ARG A 7 5.17 -6.17 -9.02
C ARG A 7 4.38 -5.44 -7.95
N ASP A 8 3.50 -4.53 -8.33
CA ASP A 8 2.66 -3.81 -7.36
C ASP A 8 1.75 -4.74 -6.56
N ILE A 9 1.12 -5.73 -7.23
CA ILE A 9 0.30 -6.75 -6.55
C ILE A 9 1.14 -7.58 -5.58
N ARG A 10 2.38 -7.93 -5.95
CA ARG A 10 3.30 -8.66 -5.05
C ARG A 10 3.64 -7.82 -3.82
N THR A 11 4.05 -6.57 -4.02
CA THR A 11 4.36 -5.64 -2.93
C THR A 11 3.18 -5.45 -1.98
N ILE A 12 1.95 -5.33 -2.49
CA ILE A 12 0.76 -5.19 -1.64
C ILE A 12 0.56 -6.43 -0.76
N LYS A 13 0.69 -7.64 -1.34
CA LYS A 13 0.54 -8.89 -0.58
C LYS A 13 1.64 -9.08 0.46
N ASP A 14 2.88 -8.74 0.10
CA ASP A 14 4.01 -8.82 1.03
C ASP A 14 3.81 -7.85 2.20
N ASN A 15 3.41 -6.60 1.93
CA ASN A 15 3.10 -5.61 2.96
C ASN A 15 1.97 -6.08 3.89
N ALA A 16 0.87 -6.60 3.33
CA ALA A 16 -0.25 -7.11 4.12
C ALA A 16 0.18 -8.26 5.05
N ARG A 17 0.99 -9.19 4.54
CA ARG A 17 1.54 -10.29 5.34
C ARG A 17 2.45 -9.77 6.45
N THR A 18 3.33 -8.82 6.14
CA THR A 18 4.21 -8.19 7.13
C THR A 18 3.40 -7.46 8.22
N MET A 19 2.35 -6.74 7.85
CA MET A 19 1.46 -6.06 8.81
C MET A 19 0.79 -7.05 9.78
N LEU A 20 0.22 -8.14 9.26
CA LEU A 20 -0.40 -9.17 10.10
C LEU A 20 0.59 -9.81 11.07
N LEU A 21 1.77 -10.19 10.57
CA LEU A 21 2.82 -10.80 11.38
C LEU A 21 3.35 -9.84 12.45
N ALA A 22 3.63 -8.59 12.08
CA ALA A 22 4.14 -7.57 13.01
C ALA A 22 3.13 -7.22 14.11
N SER A 23 1.83 -7.19 13.78
CA SER A 23 0.76 -6.91 14.74
C SER A 23 0.27 -8.16 15.49
N GLN A 24 0.83 -9.35 15.20
CA GLN A 24 0.37 -10.63 15.77
C GLN A 24 -1.14 -10.86 15.57
N LEU A 25 -1.66 -10.39 14.43
CA LEU A 25 -3.07 -10.50 14.10
C LEU A 25 -3.36 -11.81 13.35
N PRO A 26 -4.57 -12.37 13.53
CA PRO A 26 -4.97 -13.62 12.89
C PRO A 26 -5.15 -13.46 11.38
N GLU A 27 -4.94 -14.56 10.63
CA GLU A 27 -4.99 -14.58 9.16
C GLU A 27 -6.38 -14.24 8.58
N TYR A 28 -7.46 -14.43 9.35
CA TYR A 28 -8.80 -14.05 8.87
C TYR A 28 -8.93 -12.54 8.61
N LEU A 29 -8.05 -11.70 9.18
CA LEU A 29 -7.97 -10.26 8.92
C LEU A 29 -7.20 -9.91 7.64
N TRP A 30 -6.96 -10.88 6.75
CA TRP A 30 -6.24 -10.69 5.50
C TRP A 30 -6.83 -9.58 4.63
N ALA A 31 -8.17 -9.49 4.53
CA ALA A 31 -8.82 -8.46 3.73
C ALA A 31 -8.52 -7.05 4.25
N GLU A 32 -8.59 -6.87 5.57
CA GLU A 32 -8.30 -5.62 6.28
C GLU A 32 -6.82 -5.26 6.16
N ALA A 33 -5.93 -6.24 6.28
CA ALA A 33 -4.50 -6.04 6.11
C ALA A 33 -4.14 -5.61 4.68
N VAL A 34 -4.75 -6.21 3.66
CA VAL A 34 -4.58 -5.79 2.25
C VAL A 34 -5.13 -4.39 2.03
N ALA A 35 -6.32 -4.07 2.55
CA ALA A 35 -6.90 -2.74 2.46
C ALA A 35 -5.99 -1.68 3.11
N THR A 36 -5.42 -2.00 4.26
CA THR A 36 -4.48 -1.14 5.00
C THR A 36 -3.17 -0.96 4.22
N ALA A 37 -2.61 -2.04 3.67
CA ALA A 37 -1.41 -1.98 2.85
C ALA A 37 -1.60 -1.08 1.61
N ILE A 38 -2.75 -1.16 0.95
CA ILE A 38 -3.12 -0.29 -0.18
C ILE A 38 -3.27 1.16 0.29
N TYR A 39 -3.96 1.38 1.41
CA TYR A 39 -4.17 2.71 1.99
C TYR A 39 -2.83 3.41 2.27
N VAL A 40 -1.91 2.71 2.92
CA VAL A 40 -0.56 3.20 3.23
C VAL A 40 0.22 3.44 1.94
N LYS A 41 0.29 2.48 1.02
CA LYS A 41 1.02 2.62 -0.25
C LYS A 41 0.55 3.82 -1.07
N ASN A 42 -0.74 4.10 -1.09
CA ASN A 42 -1.29 5.23 -1.85
C ASN A 42 -1.02 6.59 -1.19
N ARG A 43 -0.74 6.63 0.11
CA ARG A 43 -0.61 7.86 0.89
C ARG A 43 0.80 8.18 1.35
N LEU A 44 1.73 7.24 1.21
CA LEU A 44 3.15 7.49 1.40
C LEU A 44 3.82 7.81 0.07
N LEU A 45 4.97 8.47 0.18
CA LEU A 45 5.87 8.67 -0.95
C LEU A 45 6.52 7.34 -1.31
N ASP A 46 6.69 7.10 -2.60
CA ASP A 46 7.49 5.97 -3.07
C ASP A 46 8.89 6.47 -3.46
N SER A 47 9.84 5.54 -3.59
CA SER A 47 11.23 5.88 -3.93
C SER A 47 11.40 6.46 -5.35
N ILE A 48 10.37 6.40 -6.18
CA ILE A 48 10.37 6.88 -7.56
C ILE A 48 9.78 8.31 -7.62
N HIS A 49 8.82 8.63 -6.75
CA HIS A 49 8.09 9.88 -6.64
C HIS A 49 8.26 10.43 -5.21
N SER A 50 9.40 11.09 -4.98
CA SER A 50 9.79 11.62 -3.68
C SER A 50 8.95 12.82 -3.22
N ASP A 51 8.18 13.44 -4.12
CA ASP A 51 7.58 14.75 -3.86
C ASP A 51 6.04 14.70 -3.83
N ILE A 52 5.44 13.68 -4.46
CA ILE A 52 3.99 13.56 -4.65
C ILE A 52 3.56 12.12 -4.38
N THR A 53 2.58 11.95 -3.49
CA THR A 53 1.99 10.64 -3.21
C THR A 53 1.00 10.24 -4.31
N PRO A 54 0.77 8.94 -4.57
CA PRO A 54 -0.25 8.50 -5.53
C PRO A 54 -1.64 9.11 -5.25
N PHE A 55 -2.01 9.28 -3.97
CA PHE A 55 -3.22 9.97 -3.57
C PHE A 55 -3.24 11.44 -4.01
N GLN A 56 -2.16 12.19 -3.82
CA GLN A 56 -2.06 13.57 -4.30
C GLN A 56 -2.14 13.66 -5.82
N ALA A 57 -1.48 12.75 -6.54
CA ALA A 57 -1.51 12.72 -7.99
C ALA A 57 -2.93 12.53 -8.55
N ILE A 58 -3.76 11.73 -7.87
CA ILE A 58 -5.14 11.44 -8.31
C ILE A 58 -6.12 12.51 -7.83
N PHE A 59 -6.02 12.94 -6.57
CA PHE A 59 -7.04 13.79 -5.93
C PHE A 59 -6.66 15.27 -5.86
N GLY A 60 -5.44 15.64 -6.26
CA GLY A 60 -4.95 17.02 -6.22
C GLY A 60 -4.79 17.61 -4.82
N LYS A 61 -4.93 16.80 -3.77
CA LYS A 61 -4.89 17.23 -2.37
C LYS A 61 -3.98 16.33 -1.55
N LYS A 62 -3.34 16.89 -0.52
CA LYS A 62 -2.49 16.11 0.39
C LYS A 62 -3.34 15.06 1.14
N PRO A 63 -2.82 13.84 1.37
CA PRO A 63 -3.51 12.88 2.22
C PRO A 63 -3.55 13.43 3.65
N HIS A 64 -4.69 13.29 4.30
CA HIS A 64 -4.76 13.36 5.76
C HIS A 64 -4.19 12.05 6.30
N LEU A 65 -3.03 12.14 6.95
CA LEU A 65 -2.36 11.03 7.61
C LEU A 65 -2.70 11.04 9.09
#